data_AF-A0AA36CRL2-F1
#
_entry.id   AF-A0AA36CRL2-F1
#
_cell.length_a   1.000
_cell.length_b   1.000
_cell.length_c   1.000
_cell.angle_alpha   90.00
_cell.angle_beta   90.00
_cell.angle_gamma   90.00
#
_symmetry.space_group_name_H-M   'P 1'
#
loop_
_entity.id
_entity.type
_entity.pdbx_description
1 polymer ?
#
loop_
_entity_poly.entity_id
_entity_poly.type
_entity_poly.pdbx_seq_one_letter_code
_entity_poly.pdbx_strand_id
1 'polypeptide(L)'
;MYITLKLITLLALTIELICSKELPFLNAIEVPGAKVPIMRMFDNYAAHCKKEGERTLGMSSLAQIMHSLNAEALVTKMHDSLFSAIGDVEVRRLEGRWFSVVDTREVHAEECSTTEIEIIAQNVFTSTLSLITKVWNPGQTPTTNTGIGLQMGPEPGELLLSTGHSMDKCPYVVVKTFNANPGQPYDFIVLSQPLKYPTIVLARSTDLFQEHKKQVYDFLEKNGYLSPMAALNTRLHFVNVSACDFVE
;
A
#
# COMPACT_ATOMS: atom_id res chain seq x y z
N MET A 1 -18.08 -59.21 4.50
CA MET A 1 -18.06 -57.85 3.89
C MET A 1 -18.88 -56.87 4.74
N TYR A 2 -18.55 -56.72 6.02
CA TYR A 2 -19.24 -55.80 6.96
C TYR A 2 -18.27 -55.23 8.01
N ILE A 3 -17.11 -55.86 8.19
CA ILE A 3 -16.09 -55.49 9.18
C ILE A 3 -15.15 -54.39 8.62
N THR A 4 -14.94 -54.33 7.30
CA THR A 4 -14.09 -53.32 6.65
C THR A 4 -14.71 -51.93 6.62
N LEU A 5 -16.05 -51.81 6.61
CA LEU A 5 -16.73 -50.51 6.56
C LEU A 5 -16.75 -49.80 7.93
N LYS A 6 -16.75 -50.55 9.04
CA LYS A 6 -16.66 -50.01 10.40
C LYS A 6 -15.27 -49.48 10.75
N LEU A 7 -14.21 -50.06 10.18
CA LEU A 7 -12.83 -49.62 10.45
C LEU A 7 -12.50 -48.29 9.75
N ILE A 8 -13.08 -48.05 8.57
CA ILE A 8 -12.91 -46.79 7.81
C ILE A 8 -13.69 -45.64 8.47
N THR A 9 -14.87 -45.92 9.04
CA THR A 9 -15.64 -44.89 9.78
C THR A 9 -15.02 -44.55 11.13
N LEU A 10 -14.35 -45.51 11.80
CA LEU A 10 -13.63 -45.23 13.04
C LEU A 10 -12.33 -44.43 12.81
N LEU A 11 -11.67 -44.61 11.65
CA LEU A 11 -10.47 -43.86 11.29
C LEU A 11 -10.78 -42.43 10.81
N ALA A 12 -11.97 -42.20 10.24
CA ALA A 12 -12.43 -40.85 9.88
C ALA A 12 -12.78 -40.03 11.13
N LEU A 13 -13.35 -40.65 12.17
CA LEU A 13 -13.68 -39.96 13.43
C LEU A 13 -12.45 -39.59 14.28
N THR A 14 -11.30 -40.25 14.09
CA THR A 14 -10.08 -39.91 14.85
C THR A 14 -9.22 -38.84 14.18
N ILE A 15 -9.46 -38.51 12.91
CA ILE A 15 -8.75 -37.42 12.21
C ILE A 15 -9.41 -36.05 12.50
N GLU A 16 -10.73 -36.00 12.72
CA GLU A 16 -11.41 -34.77 13.14
C GLU A 16 -11.07 -34.33 14.59
N LEU A 17 -10.48 -35.22 15.39
CA LEU A 17 -10.12 -34.93 16.78
C LEU A 17 -8.69 -34.41 16.98
N ILE A 18 -7.90 -34.24 15.90
CA ILE A 18 -6.49 -33.79 16.00
C ILE A 18 -6.26 -32.42 15.33
N CYS A 19 -7.28 -31.78 14.74
CA CYS A 19 -7.18 -30.41 14.20
C CYS A 19 -8.23 -29.44 14.78
N SER A 20 -8.66 -29.66 16.02
CA SER A 20 -9.50 -28.74 16.79
C SER A 20 -8.79 -28.36 18.09
N LYS A 21 -7.59 -27.79 17.93
CA LYS A 21 -7.08 -26.80 18.87
C LYS A 21 -7.12 -25.46 18.17
N GLU A 22 -8.32 -24.96 17.94
CA GLU A 22 -8.55 -23.53 18.07
C GLU A 22 -8.01 -23.17 19.45
N LEU A 23 -6.82 -22.54 19.49
CA LEU A 23 -6.50 -21.71 20.62
C LEU A 23 -7.67 -20.74 20.73
N PRO A 24 -8.34 -20.64 21.89
CA PRO A 24 -9.24 -19.53 22.11
C PRO A 24 -8.33 -18.32 22.23
N PHE A 25 -8.03 -17.68 21.09
CA PHE A 25 -7.68 -16.28 21.11
C PHE A 25 -8.93 -15.57 21.59
N LEU A 26 -8.99 -15.49 22.93
CA LEU A 26 -9.71 -14.48 23.69
C LEU A 26 -9.77 -13.23 22.84
N ASN A 27 -10.97 -12.93 22.37
CA ASN A 27 -11.48 -11.59 22.11
C ASN A 27 -10.37 -10.55 22.12
N ALA A 28 -9.69 -10.36 20.99
CA ALA A 28 -9.11 -9.05 20.73
C ALA A 28 -10.32 -8.14 20.63
N ILE A 29 -10.66 -7.52 21.76
CA ILE A 29 -11.72 -6.54 21.87
C ILE A 29 -11.33 -5.44 20.90
N GLU A 30 -12.03 -5.36 19.76
CA GLU A 30 -12.23 -4.05 19.16
C GLU A 30 -12.83 -3.19 20.25
N VAL A 31 -12.13 -2.12 20.60
CA VAL A 31 -12.67 -1.09 21.48
C VAL A 31 -13.24 -0.02 20.54
N PRO A 32 -14.58 0.02 20.32
CA PRO A 32 -15.21 1.13 19.65
C PRO A 32 -14.73 2.44 20.26
N GLY A 33 -14.10 3.30 19.44
CA GLY A 33 -13.61 4.61 19.85
C GLY A 33 -12.13 4.70 20.26
N ALA A 34 -11.37 3.60 20.25
CA ALA A 34 -9.91 3.69 20.42
C ALA A 34 -9.24 4.02 19.07
N LYS A 35 -9.26 5.30 18.68
CA LYS A 35 -8.45 5.78 17.55
C LYS A 35 -7.00 5.41 17.78
N VAL A 36 -6.35 4.78 16.80
CA VAL A 36 -4.92 4.48 16.89
C VAL A 36 -4.15 5.80 17.02
N PRO A 37 -3.29 5.96 18.05
CA PRO A 37 -2.52 7.19 18.20
C PRO A 37 -1.66 7.42 16.95
N ILE A 38 -1.68 8.64 16.42
CA ILE A 38 -0.94 9.00 15.19
C ILE A 38 0.52 8.56 15.25
N MET A 39 1.17 8.71 16.42
CA MET A 39 2.56 8.25 16.63
C MET A 39 2.75 6.77 16.31
N ARG A 40 1.81 5.91 16.72
CA ARG A 40 1.89 4.47 16.49
C ARG A 40 1.87 4.11 15.01
N MET A 41 1.17 4.90 14.19
CA MET A 41 1.19 4.73 12.74
C MET A 41 2.61 4.94 12.17
N PHE A 42 3.29 6.01 12.60
CA PHE A 42 4.67 6.29 12.18
C PHE A 42 5.68 5.29 12.76
N ASP A 43 5.48 4.81 13.98
CA ASP A 43 6.29 3.74 14.58
C ASP A 43 6.17 2.43 13.78
N ASN A 44 4.94 2.05 13.41
CA ASN A 44 4.67 0.88 12.59
C ASN A 44 5.33 1.01 11.22
N TYR A 45 5.21 2.17 10.57
CA TYR A 45 5.91 2.47 9.32
C TYR A 45 7.43 2.33 9.47
N ALA A 46 8.00 2.96 10.50
CA ALA A 46 9.44 2.92 10.78
C ALA A 46 9.94 1.50 11.02
N ALA A 47 9.15 0.65 11.68
CA ALA A 47 9.48 -0.76 11.89
C ALA A 47 9.52 -1.55 10.57
N HIS A 48 8.62 -1.28 9.62
CA HIS A 48 8.61 -1.94 8.31
C HIS A 48 9.77 -1.49 7.42
N CYS A 49 10.17 -0.22 7.51
CA CYS A 49 11.30 0.32 6.76
C CYS A 49 12.68 -0.20 7.21
N LYS A 50 12.78 -0.80 8.41
CA LYS A 50 14.07 -1.06 9.07
C LYS A 50 14.54 -2.50 8.82
N LYS A 51 15.39 -2.70 7.81
CA LYS A 51 16.39 -3.78 7.75
C LYS A 51 17.79 -3.24 7.45
N GLU A 52 18.80 -4.01 7.86
CA GLU A 52 20.16 -3.63 8.25
C GLU A 52 20.90 -2.59 7.37
N GLY A 53 21.34 -1.49 8.00
CA GLY A 53 22.47 -0.68 7.52
C GLY A 53 22.15 0.64 6.83
N GLU A 54 21.04 0.76 6.10
CA GLU A 54 20.74 1.96 5.30
C GLU A 54 19.59 2.80 5.89
N ARG A 55 19.91 4.03 6.30
CA ARG A 55 18.90 5.06 6.61
C ARG A 55 18.56 5.80 5.32
N THR A 56 17.33 5.65 4.83
CA THR A 56 16.84 6.50 3.74
C THR A 56 16.67 7.95 4.21
N LEU A 57 16.75 8.91 3.28
CA LEU A 57 16.58 10.34 3.58
C LEU A 57 15.25 10.63 4.32
N GLY A 58 14.16 9.99 3.88
CA GLY A 58 12.85 10.09 4.53
C GLY A 58 12.86 9.57 5.97
N MET A 59 13.48 8.42 6.22
CA MET A 59 13.59 7.84 7.56
C MET A 59 14.43 8.69 8.52
N SER A 60 15.52 9.29 8.04
CA SER A 60 16.35 10.17 8.86
C SER A 60 15.60 11.44 9.29
N SER A 61 14.82 12.02 8.38
CA SER A 61 13.99 13.20 8.63
C SER A 61 12.84 12.87 9.57
N LEU A 62 12.17 11.73 9.37
CA LEU A 62 11.10 11.26 10.24
C LEU A 62 11.62 11.00 11.67
N ALA A 63 12.77 10.35 11.81
CA ALA A 63 13.39 10.11 13.12
C ALA A 63 13.73 11.42 13.85
N GLN A 64 14.25 12.43 13.15
CA GLN A 64 14.51 13.76 13.74
C GLN A 64 13.23 14.41 14.26
N ILE A 65 12.12 14.29 13.51
CA ILE A 65 10.81 14.83 13.92
C ILE A 65 10.30 14.12 15.15
N MET A 66 10.38 12.78 15.18
CA MET A 66 9.94 11.96 16.31
C MET A 66 10.73 12.22 17.60
N HIS A 67 12.00 12.62 17.51
CA HIS A 67 12.84 12.95 18.66
C HIS A 67 12.79 14.44 19.07
N SER A 68 12.00 15.27 18.38
CA SER A 68 11.90 16.70 18.69
C SER A 68 11.02 16.95 19.93
N LEU A 69 11.27 18.05 20.65
CA LEU A 69 10.45 18.46 21.81
C LEU A 69 8.97 18.71 21.46
N ASN A 70 8.67 18.96 20.17
CA ASN A 70 7.33 19.21 19.64
C ASN A 70 6.83 18.07 18.74
N ALA A 71 7.34 16.84 18.92
CA ALA A 71 7.08 15.71 18.04
C ALA A 71 5.59 15.49 17.78
N GLU A 72 4.76 15.52 18.83
CA GLU A 72 3.31 15.28 18.73
C GLU A 72 2.61 16.28 17.79
N ALA A 73 2.90 17.58 17.92
CA ALA A 73 2.32 18.62 17.07
C ALA A 73 2.79 18.51 15.61
N LEU A 74 4.08 18.20 15.40
CA LEU A 74 4.64 18.03 14.06
C LEU A 74 4.10 16.78 13.37
N VAL A 75 3.98 15.68 14.11
CA VAL A 75 3.45 14.41 13.63
C VAL A 75 1.96 14.52 13.31
N THR A 76 1.19 15.23 14.14
CA THR A 76 -0.22 15.52 13.86
C THR A 76 -0.36 16.35 12.59
N LYS A 77 0.40 17.43 12.45
CA LYS A 77 0.40 18.25 11.23
C LYS A 77 0.79 17.45 9.98
N MET A 78 1.75 16.53 10.12
CA MET A 78 2.18 15.67 9.01
C MET A 78 1.10 14.66 8.64
N HIS A 79 0.51 14.00 9.63
CA HIS A 79 -0.63 13.10 9.45
C HIS A 79 -1.79 13.81 8.76
N ASP A 80 -2.23 14.95 9.29
CA ASP A 80 -3.33 15.72 8.72
C ASP A 80 -2.98 16.17 7.30
N SER A 81 -1.72 16.55 7.05
CA SER A 81 -1.28 16.90 5.70
C SER A 81 -1.27 15.71 4.74
N LEU A 82 -0.98 14.49 5.19
CA LEU A 82 -0.95 13.27 4.38
C LEU A 82 -2.38 12.77 4.10
N PHE A 83 -3.23 12.75 5.13
CA PHE A 83 -4.54 12.10 5.11
C PHE A 83 -5.71 13.07 5.03
N SER A 84 -5.49 14.39 4.92
CA SER A 84 -6.56 15.40 4.77
C SER A 84 -7.57 15.11 3.65
N ALA A 85 -7.20 14.30 2.65
CA ALA A 85 -8.00 14.04 1.47
C ALA A 85 -8.40 12.57 1.26
N ILE A 86 -8.06 11.69 2.21
CA ILE A 86 -8.39 10.27 2.14
C ILE A 86 -9.75 10.00 2.81
N GLY A 87 -10.55 9.14 2.18
CA GLY A 87 -11.69 8.48 2.84
C GLY A 87 -11.30 7.06 3.24
N ASP A 88 -12.24 6.32 3.82
CA ASP A 88 -12.02 4.91 4.17
C ASP A 88 -11.64 4.11 2.93
N VAL A 89 -10.52 3.38 3.00
CA VAL A 89 -10.03 2.55 1.90
C VAL A 89 -10.63 1.16 2.01
N GLU A 90 -11.66 0.90 1.21
CA GLU A 90 -12.19 -0.45 1.05
C GLU A 90 -11.22 -1.32 0.24
N VAL A 91 -10.55 -2.26 0.92
CA VAL A 91 -9.49 -3.11 0.36
C VAL A 91 -9.93 -3.90 -0.87
N ARG A 92 -11.17 -4.40 -0.89
CA ARG A 92 -11.70 -5.16 -2.04
C ARG A 92 -11.65 -4.40 -3.35
N ARG A 93 -11.80 -3.08 -3.29
CA ARG A 93 -11.79 -2.22 -4.48
C ARG A 93 -10.39 -1.95 -5.03
N LEU A 94 -9.34 -2.40 -4.33
CA LEU A 94 -7.95 -2.35 -4.78
C LEU A 94 -7.57 -3.52 -5.69
N GLU A 95 -8.31 -4.63 -5.65
CA GLU A 95 -7.96 -5.85 -6.38
C GLU A 95 -7.93 -5.66 -7.91
N GLY A 96 -6.99 -6.30 -8.59
CA GLY A 96 -6.82 -6.28 -10.05
C GLY A 96 -5.61 -5.45 -10.49
N ARG A 97 -5.58 -5.16 -11.80
CA ARG A 97 -4.45 -4.52 -12.47
C ARG A 97 -4.46 -3.01 -12.32
N TRP A 98 -3.26 -2.44 -12.21
CA TRP A 98 -2.96 -1.01 -12.09
C TRP A 98 -1.77 -0.62 -12.95
N PHE A 99 -1.81 0.58 -13.51
CA PHE A 99 -0.73 1.18 -14.30
C PHE A 99 -0.08 2.31 -13.50
N SER A 100 1.25 2.32 -13.37
CA SER A 100 1.95 3.49 -12.81
C SER A 100 1.92 4.62 -13.84
N VAL A 101 1.25 5.71 -13.49
CA VAL A 101 1.03 6.85 -14.39
C VAL A 101 1.74 8.11 -13.92
N VAL A 102 2.07 8.17 -12.64
CA VAL A 102 2.94 9.18 -12.04
C VAL A 102 3.86 8.48 -11.05
N ASP A 103 5.15 8.78 -11.07
CA ASP A 103 6.12 8.17 -10.16
C ASP A 103 7.23 9.14 -9.75
N THR A 104 7.98 8.76 -8.73
CA THR A 104 9.18 9.46 -8.26
C THR A 104 10.41 8.86 -8.94
N ARG A 105 10.85 9.48 -10.05
CA ARG A 105 11.91 8.93 -10.93
C ARG A 105 13.24 8.67 -10.24
N GLU A 106 13.54 9.43 -9.19
CA GLU A 106 14.77 9.29 -8.42
C GLU A 106 14.78 8.03 -7.54
N VAL A 107 13.62 7.40 -7.32
CA VAL A 107 13.47 6.12 -6.60
C VAL A 107 13.14 4.99 -7.58
N HIS A 108 12.24 5.24 -8.52
CA HIS A 108 11.83 4.30 -9.56
C HIS A 108 12.16 4.90 -10.93
N ALA A 109 13.27 4.49 -11.52
CA ALA A 109 13.71 5.02 -12.81
C ALA A 109 12.85 4.51 -13.99
N GLU A 110 11.94 3.59 -13.72
CA GLU A 110 11.24 2.84 -14.74
C GLU A 110 9.97 3.54 -15.24
N GLU A 111 9.64 3.32 -16.52
CA GLU A 111 8.56 4.05 -17.17
C GLU A 111 7.26 3.24 -17.28
N CYS A 112 7.33 1.97 -17.68
CA CYS A 112 6.14 1.19 -18.01
C CYS A 112 5.88 0.09 -16.98
N SER A 113 5.51 0.51 -15.77
CA SER A 113 5.23 -0.40 -14.65
C SER A 113 3.73 -0.70 -14.52
N THR A 114 3.39 -1.98 -14.36
CA THR A 114 2.06 -2.46 -14.01
C THR A 114 2.08 -3.26 -12.73
N THR A 115 1.11 -3.04 -11.85
CA THR A 115 0.98 -3.76 -10.57
C THR A 115 -0.36 -4.47 -10.55
N GLU A 116 -0.32 -5.79 -10.36
CA GLU A 116 -1.50 -6.61 -10.09
C GLU A 116 -1.60 -6.83 -8.57
N ILE A 117 -2.75 -6.46 -8.01
CA ILE A 117 -3.05 -6.58 -6.58
C ILE A 117 -4.06 -7.70 -6.41
N GLU A 118 -3.73 -8.71 -5.61
CA GLU A 118 -4.62 -9.83 -5.28
C GLU A 118 -4.84 -9.92 -3.78
N ILE A 119 -6.06 -10.22 -3.35
CA ILE A 119 -6.36 -10.41 -1.92
C ILE A 119 -6.08 -11.86 -1.55
N ILE A 120 -5.10 -12.08 -0.67
CA ILE A 120 -4.75 -13.42 -0.17
C ILE A 120 -5.70 -13.82 0.96
N ALA A 121 -5.94 -12.90 1.91
CA ALA A 121 -6.80 -13.13 3.05
C ALA A 121 -7.42 -11.80 3.50
N GLN A 122 -8.68 -11.83 3.92
CA GLN A 122 -9.37 -10.66 4.45
C GLN A 122 -10.38 -11.09 5.51
N ASN A 123 -10.40 -10.35 6.62
CA ASN A 123 -11.50 -10.35 7.60
C ASN A 123 -11.91 -8.89 7.90
N VAL A 124 -12.66 -8.67 8.98
CA VAL A 124 -13.18 -7.35 9.33
C VAL A 124 -12.07 -6.36 9.75
N PHE A 125 -10.94 -6.85 10.26
CA PHE A 125 -9.87 -6.01 10.85
C PHE A 125 -8.55 -6.10 10.11
N THR A 126 -8.29 -7.22 9.43
CA THR A 126 -7.01 -7.44 8.78
C THR A 126 -7.19 -7.93 7.36
N SER A 127 -6.26 -7.50 6.51
CA SER A 127 -6.18 -7.89 5.12
C SER A 127 -4.72 -8.16 4.76
N THR A 128 -4.48 -9.20 3.97
CA THR A 128 -3.19 -9.52 3.37
C THR A 128 -3.35 -9.55 1.85
N LEU A 129 -2.51 -8.80 1.15
CA LEU A 129 -2.53 -8.70 -0.30
C LEU A 129 -1.19 -9.12 -0.91
N SER A 130 -1.23 -9.70 -2.10
CA SER A 130 -0.08 -9.87 -2.99
C SER A 130 0.00 -8.67 -3.92
N LEU A 131 1.20 -8.16 -4.18
CA LEU A 131 1.44 -7.16 -5.22
C LEU A 131 2.48 -7.71 -6.19
N ILE A 132 2.10 -7.94 -7.44
CA ILE A 132 3.02 -8.38 -8.49
C ILE A 132 3.22 -7.21 -9.45
N THR A 133 4.41 -6.62 -9.42
CA THR A 133 4.74 -5.48 -10.27
C THR A 133 5.64 -5.91 -11.42
N LYS A 134 5.14 -5.82 -12.65
CA LYS A 134 5.92 -6.02 -13.88
C LYS A 134 6.42 -4.67 -14.35
N VAL A 135 7.71 -4.58 -14.61
CA VAL A 135 8.36 -3.33 -15.00
C VAL A 135 9.00 -3.52 -16.37
N TRP A 136 8.66 -2.62 -17.29
CA TRP A 136 9.18 -2.60 -18.64
C TRP A 136 9.90 -1.29 -18.93
N ASN A 137 11.15 -1.39 -19.37
CA ASN A 137 11.93 -0.28 -19.89
C ASN A 137 12.28 -0.57 -21.36
N PRO A 138 12.10 0.38 -22.28
CA PRO A 138 12.46 0.18 -23.68
C PRO A 138 13.90 -0.33 -23.85
N GLY A 139 14.05 -1.46 -24.53
CA GLY A 139 15.36 -2.09 -24.80
C GLY A 139 15.95 -2.90 -23.64
N GLN A 140 15.19 -3.12 -22.55
CA GLN A 140 15.60 -3.98 -21.44
C GLN A 140 14.67 -5.19 -21.28
N THR A 141 15.17 -6.25 -20.67
CA THR A 141 14.34 -7.39 -20.29
C THR A 141 13.38 -6.96 -19.18
N PRO A 142 12.07 -7.26 -19.28
CA PRO A 142 11.14 -6.97 -18.19
C PRO A 142 11.54 -7.66 -16.90
N THR A 143 11.34 -6.96 -15.79
CA THR A 143 11.59 -7.46 -14.44
C THR A 143 10.30 -7.54 -13.65
N THR A 144 10.22 -8.52 -12.76
CA THR A 144 9.08 -8.69 -11.86
C THR A 144 9.51 -8.48 -10.42
N ASN A 145 8.80 -7.60 -9.72
CA ASN A 145 8.94 -7.36 -8.29
C ASN A 145 7.72 -7.94 -7.57
N THR A 146 7.96 -8.62 -6.45
CA THR A 146 6.89 -9.18 -5.61
C THR A 146 6.85 -8.45 -4.29
N GLY A 147 5.70 -7.84 -4.02
CA GLY A 147 5.39 -7.06 -2.85
C GLY A 147 4.26 -7.68 -2.02
N ILE A 148 3.97 -7.03 -0.89
CA ILE A 148 2.93 -7.46 0.05
C ILE A 148 2.18 -6.26 0.60
N GLY A 149 0.87 -6.41 0.74
CA GLY A 149 -0.01 -5.45 1.41
C GLY A 149 -0.48 -6.02 2.75
N LEU A 150 -0.45 -5.21 3.81
CA LEU A 150 -0.92 -5.57 5.14
C LEU A 150 -1.82 -4.47 5.69
N GLN A 151 -3.03 -4.84 6.07
CA GLN A 151 -3.95 -3.97 6.81
C GLN A 151 -4.03 -4.42 8.27
N MET A 152 -3.87 -3.47 9.20
CA MET A 152 -4.04 -3.69 10.63
C MET A 152 -5.04 -2.69 11.22
N GLY A 153 -6.32 -2.90 10.94
CA GLY A 153 -7.43 -2.09 11.39
C GLY A 153 -8.11 -1.28 10.27
N PRO A 154 -9.22 -0.62 10.59
CA PRO A 154 -10.05 0.08 9.61
C PRO A 154 -9.62 1.53 9.35
N GLU A 155 -8.69 2.09 10.13
CA GLU A 155 -8.37 3.51 10.08
C GLU A 155 -7.45 3.84 8.88
N PRO A 156 -7.49 5.08 8.36
CA PRO A 156 -6.54 5.54 7.36
C PRO A 156 -5.08 5.38 7.82
N GLY A 157 -4.21 4.95 6.91
CA GLY A 157 -2.79 4.72 7.20
C GLY A 157 -2.48 3.35 7.83
N GLU A 158 -3.50 2.52 8.11
CA GLU A 158 -3.30 1.15 8.62
C GLU A 158 -3.15 0.10 7.52
N LEU A 159 -3.41 0.47 6.25
CA LEU A 159 -3.07 -0.31 5.07
C LEU A 159 -1.69 0.12 4.54
N LEU A 160 -0.72 -0.79 4.67
CA LEU A 160 0.66 -0.64 4.23
C LEU A 160 0.91 -1.51 2.99
N LEU A 161 1.38 -0.92 1.90
CA LEU A 161 1.63 -1.59 0.62
C LEU A 161 3.11 -1.53 0.26
N SER A 162 3.81 -2.65 0.27
CA SER A 162 5.20 -2.72 -0.20
C SER A 162 5.22 -3.21 -1.64
N THR A 163 5.94 -2.52 -2.53
CA THR A 163 6.01 -2.88 -3.97
C THR A 163 6.97 -4.05 -4.25
N GLY A 164 7.86 -4.36 -3.31
CA GLY A 164 8.92 -5.36 -3.48
C GLY A 164 10.14 -4.86 -4.24
N HIS A 165 10.17 -3.57 -4.60
CA HIS A 165 11.26 -2.97 -5.36
C HIS A 165 12.61 -3.05 -4.61
N SER A 166 13.73 -3.14 -5.34
CA SER A 166 15.05 -3.31 -4.75
C SER A 166 15.53 -2.04 -4.03
N MET A 167 15.30 -0.88 -4.63
CA MET A 167 15.70 0.44 -4.10
C MET A 167 14.67 1.07 -3.17
N ASP A 168 13.48 0.46 -3.06
CA ASP A 168 12.41 0.97 -2.22
C ASP A 168 11.84 -0.13 -1.31
N LYS A 169 12.26 -0.05 -0.04
CA LYS A 169 11.94 -1.04 1.00
C LYS A 169 10.84 -0.61 1.94
N CYS A 170 10.43 0.66 1.86
CA CYS A 170 9.44 1.21 2.76
C CYS A 170 8.03 1.00 2.19
N PRO A 171 7.03 0.71 3.05
CA PRO A 171 5.66 0.54 2.59
C PRO A 171 5.02 1.89 2.26
N TYR A 172 4.13 1.90 1.27
CA TYR A 172 3.27 3.03 0.97
C TYR A 172 1.98 2.97 1.77
N VAL A 173 1.41 4.14 2.02
CA VAL A 173 0.00 4.27 2.39
C VAL A 173 -0.79 4.79 1.20
N VAL A 174 -2.04 4.36 1.07
CA VAL A 174 -2.98 5.05 0.19
C VAL A 174 -3.28 6.41 0.83
N VAL A 175 -3.14 7.50 0.08
CA VAL A 175 -3.45 8.87 0.56
C VAL A 175 -4.60 9.53 -0.19
N LYS A 176 -4.99 8.94 -1.33
CA LYS A 176 -6.16 9.35 -2.10
C LYS A 176 -6.70 8.21 -2.93
N THR A 177 -8.02 8.13 -3.01
CA THR A 177 -8.74 7.33 -4.00
C THR A 177 -9.62 8.26 -4.84
N PHE A 178 -9.83 7.90 -6.11
CA PHE A 178 -10.69 8.61 -7.04
C PHE A 178 -11.80 7.68 -7.55
N ASN A 179 -12.97 8.26 -7.81
CA ASN A 179 -14.24 7.58 -8.09
C ASN A 179 -14.67 6.62 -6.96
N ALA A 180 -15.24 7.22 -5.91
CA ALA A 180 -15.62 6.51 -4.68
C ALA A 180 -17.04 5.92 -4.72
N ASN A 181 -17.70 5.86 -5.89
CA ASN A 181 -19.05 5.29 -6.00
C ASN A 181 -19.13 3.93 -5.28
N PRO A 182 -20.11 3.72 -4.38
CA PRO A 182 -20.19 2.49 -3.60
C PRO A 182 -20.23 1.25 -4.52
N GLY A 183 -19.37 0.27 -4.23
CA GLY A 183 -19.32 -1.00 -4.97
C GLY A 183 -18.61 -0.96 -6.34
N GLN A 184 -18.14 0.20 -6.81
CA GLN A 184 -17.34 0.29 -8.05
C GLN A 184 -15.84 0.26 -7.74
N PRO A 185 -14.98 -0.36 -8.57
CA PRO A 185 -13.53 -0.24 -8.41
C PRO A 185 -13.08 1.23 -8.37
N TYR A 186 -12.00 1.53 -7.64
CA TYR A 186 -11.39 2.86 -7.72
C TYR A 186 -10.75 3.04 -9.10
N ASP A 187 -10.86 4.24 -9.68
CA ASP A 187 -10.23 4.55 -10.97
C ASP A 187 -8.74 4.88 -10.79
N PHE A 188 -8.41 5.56 -9.70
CA PHE A 188 -7.05 5.96 -9.36
C PHE A 188 -6.81 5.85 -7.87
N ILE A 189 -5.58 5.50 -7.51
CA ILE A 189 -5.08 5.62 -6.14
C ILE A 189 -3.75 6.37 -6.14
N VAL A 190 -3.54 7.17 -5.10
CA VAL A 190 -2.26 7.82 -4.83
C VAL A 190 -1.64 7.09 -3.65
N LEU A 191 -0.47 6.54 -3.87
CA LEU A 191 0.37 5.89 -2.89
C LEU A 191 1.47 6.85 -2.47
N SER A 192 1.68 7.03 -1.18
CA SER A 192 2.74 7.89 -0.68
C SER A 192 3.41 7.27 0.53
N GLN A 193 4.72 7.49 0.67
CA GLN A 193 5.40 7.33 1.95
C GLN A 193 5.16 8.58 2.83
N PRO A 194 5.38 8.49 4.15
CA PRO A 194 5.53 9.63 5.03
C PRO A 194 6.44 10.71 4.42
N LEU A 195 6.13 11.98 4.68
CA LEU A 195 6.79 13.14 4.06
C LEU A 195 6.53 13.32 2.56
N LYS A 196 5.56 12.59 1.97
CA LYS A 196 5.15 12.74 0.57
C LYS A 196 6.23 12.36 -0.46
N TYR A 197 7.23 11.58 -0.03
CA TYR A 197 8.34 11.15 -0.89
C TYR A 197 8.85 9.77 -0.47
N PRO A 198 8.94 8.81 -1.40
CA PRO A 198 8.35 8.79 -2.75
C PRO A 198 6.81 8.81 -2.77
N THR A 199 6.26 9.16 -3.93
CA THR A 199 4.83 9.09 -4.26
C THR A 199 4.64 8.46 -5.64
N ILE A 200 3.62 7.59 -5.75
CA ILE A 200 3.20 6.90 -6.97
C ILE A 200 1.71 7.16 -7.18
N VAL A 201 1.28 7.38 -8.41
CA VAL A 201 -0.13 7.35 -8.80
C VAL A 201 -0.36 6.14 -9.68
N LEU A 202 -1.31 5.31 -9.27
CA LEU A 202 -1.75 4.13 -9.99
C LEU A 202 -3.13 4.39 -10.60
N ALA A 203 -3.29 4.03 -11.87
CA ALA A 203 -4.55 4.14 -12.61
C ALA A 203 -5.06 2.76 -13.04
N ARG A 204 -6.39 2.58 -13.13
CA ARG A 204 -6.98 1.37 -13.72
C ARG A 204 -6.85 1.29 -15.22
N SER A 205 -6.82 2.44 -15.88
CA SER A 205 -6.73 2.56 -17.33
C SER A 205 -5.90 3.79 -17.68
N THR A 206 -5.03 3.62 -18.67
CA THR A 206 -4.22 4.70 -19.24
C THR A 206 -5.10 5.72 -19.95
N ASP A 207 -6.20 5.29 -20.58
CA ASP A 207 -7.15 6.17 -21.26
C ASP A 207 -7.91 7.04 -20.25
N LEU A 208 -8.45 6.41 -19.20
CA LEU A 208 -9.09 7.14 -18.10
C LEU A 208 -8.13 8.15 -17.47
N PHE A 209 -6.86 7.79 -17.33
CA PHE A 209 -5.84 8.71 -16.84
C PHE A 209 -5.65 9.92 -17.74
N GLN A 210 -5.61 9.75 -19.07
CA GLN A 210 -5.47 10.91 -19.97
C GLN A 210 -6.63 11.89 -19.82
N GLU A 211 -7.86 11.39 -19.66
CA GLU A 211 -9.05 12.21 -19.42
C GLU A 211 -9.00 12.96 -18.08
N HIS A 212 -8.51 12.31 -17.03
CA HIS A 212 -8.49 12.84 -15.66
C HIS A 212 -7.13 13.40 -15.22
N LYS A 213 -6.15 13.46 -16.11
CA LYS A 213 -4.76 13.84 -15.82
C LYS A 213 -4.66 15.19 -15.11
N LYS A 214 -5.48 16.15 -15.55
CA LYS A 214 -5.53 17.49 -14.94
C LYS A 214 -6.02 17.43 -13.49
N GLN A 215 -7.05 16.63 -13.22
CA GLN A 215 -7.59 16.49 -11.87
C GLN A 215 -6.56 15.86 -10.91
N VAL A 216 -5.83 14.84 -11.38
CA VAL A 216 -4.73 14.24 -10.62
C VAL A 216 -3.62 15.25 -10.37
N TYR A 217 -3.21 16.01 -11.39
CA TYR A 217 -2.20 17.06 -11.25
C TYR A 217 -2.62 18.12 -10.23
N ASP A 218 -3.82 18.68 -10.35
CA ASP A 218 -4.34 19.71 -9.45
C ASP A 218 -4.36 19.21 -7.99
N PHE A 219 -4.71 17.93 -7.76
CA PHE A 219 -4.65 17.31 -6.45
C PHE A 219 -3.22 17.24 -5.91
N LEU A 220 -2.28 16.73 -6.71
CA LEU A 220 -0.88 16.60 -6.31
C LEU A 220 -0.25 17.96 -6.02
N GLU A 221 -0.55 18.98 -6.83
CA GLU A 221 -0.04 20.35 -6.65
C GLU A 221 -0.62 20.99 -5.39
N LYS A 222 -1.96 21.02 -5.27
CA LYS A 222 -2.66 21.63 -4.14
C LYS A 222 -2.22 21.06 -2.79
N ASN A 223 -1.92 19.76 -2.77
CA ASN A 223 -1.52 19.07 -1.54
C ASN A 223 0.01 18.91 -1.42
N GLY A 224 0.82 19.54 -2.27
CA GLY A 224 2.27 19.62 -2.11
C GLY A 224 3.04 18.31 -2.35
N TYR A 225 2.52 17.44 -3.23
CA TYR A 225 3.18 16.19 -3.66
C TYR A 225 4.15 16.40 -4.83
N LEU A 226 3.98 17.47 -5.64
CA LEU A 226 4.82 17.69 -6.83
C LEU A 226 6.27 18.07 -6.50
N SER A 227 6.51 18.67 -5.34
CA SER A 227 7.84 19.01 -4.83
C SER A 227 7.83 18.94 -3.30
N PRO A 228 7.81 17.73 -2.74
CA PRO A 228 7.60 17.52 -1.31
C PRO A 228 8.78 18.05 -0.47
N MET A 229 9.97 18.09 -1.05
CA MET A 229 11.17 18.67 -0.43
C MET A 229 11.95 19.49 -1.47
N ALA A 230 11.85 20.82 -1.40
CA ALA A 230 12.58 21.73 -2.30
C ALA A 230 14.11 21.48 -2.30
N ALA A 231 14.65 21.01 -1.17
CA ALA A 231 16.06 20.65 -1.03
C ALA A 231 16.50 19.42 -1.84
N LEU A 232 15.57 18.52 -2.18
CA LEU A 232 15.89 17.31 -2.95
C LEU A 232 15.86 17.55 -4.46
N ASN A 233 15.33 18.70 -4.93
CA ASN A 233 15.07 18.98 -6.34
C ASN A 233 14.36 17.83 -7.08
N THR A 234 13.59 17.02 -6.35
CA THR A 234 12.84 15.90 -6.88
C THR A 234 11.48 16.39 -7.36
N ARG A 235 11.04 15.88 -8.52
CA ARG A 235 9.72 16.18 -9.06
C ARG A 235 9.03 14.89 -9.46
N LEU A 236 7.75 14.82 -9.11
CA LEU A 236 6.90 13.75 -9.63
C LEU A 236 6.89 13.80 -11.15
N HIS A 237 7.11 12.63 -11.73
CA HIS A 237 7.19 12.44 -13.15
C HIS A 237 5.90 11.82 -13.67
N PHE A 238 5.30 12.46 -14.68
CA PHE A 238 4.14 11.94 -15.38
C PHE A 238 4.60 11.03 -16.52
N VAL A 239 4.35 9.73 -16.37
CA VAL A 239 4.74 8.70 -17.33
C VAL A 239 4.07 8.97 -18.68
N ASN A 240 4.83 8.81 -19.76
CA ASN A 240 4.28 8.81 -21.10
C ASN A 240 3.68 7.43 -21.42
N VAL A 241 2.50 7.16 -20.87
CA VAL A 241 1.82 5.85 -20.99
C VAL A 241 1.52 5.46 -22.44
N SER A 242 1.39 6.41 -23.36
CA SER A 242 1.18 6.13 -24.79
C SER A 242 2.42 5.55 -25.48
N ALA A 243 3.60 5.69 -24.88
CA ALA A 243 4.83 5.07 -25.35
C ALA A 243 5.07 3.68 -24.73
N CYS A 244 4.20 3.24 -23.82
CA CYS A 244 4.31 1.94 -23.17
C CYS A 244 3.57 0.88 -23.97
N ASP A 245 4.28 -0.18 -24.34
CA ASP A 245 3.69 -1.42 -24.83
C ASP A 245 3.45 -2.33 -23.62
N PHE A 246 2.33 -2.10 -22.93
CA PHE A 246 1.96 -2.89 -21.77
C PHE A 246 1.60 -4.30 -22.25
N VAL A 247 2.52 -5.25 -22.08
CA VAL A 247 2.28 -6.67 -22.40
C VAL A 247 1.25 -7.23 -21.41
N GLU A 248 0.17 -7.82 -21.95
CA GLU A 248 -0.93 -8.41 -21.17
C GLU A 248 -0.53 -9.53 -20.21
#